data_AF-A0A317XJY0-F1
#
_entry.id   AF-A0A317XJY0-F1
#
_cell.length_a   1.000
_cell.length_b   1.000
_cell.length_c   1.000
_cell.angle_alpha   90.00
_cell.angle_beta   90.00
_cell.angle_gamma   90.00
#
_symmetry.space_group_name_H-M   'P 1'
#
loop_
_entity.id
_entity.type
_entity.pdbx_description
1 polymer ?
#
loop_
_entity_poly.entity_id
_entity_poly.type
_entity_poly.pdbx_seq_one_letter_code
_entity_poly.pdbx_strand_id
1 'polypeptide(L)'
;MVAAEQCYSAPFVGWAQRMAEQRQLAGIFFDECHVCVTQRDFRHAMDNIKALIHAVPAAKYFLTATLPPDLVPALKDQLRLPPDGTGLLRAPTNRSNICYAVKEVYGHTFAMLLNEADALLAEHATGAAMVVCLSKEEAQRAGRYFGCKVVTSDMDPERKRQTLVNWLGCSRQETATA
;
A
#
# COMPACT_ATOMS: atom_id res chain seq x y z
N MET A 1 -8.73 -10.61 6.29
CA MET A 1 -8.48 -9.16 6.44
C MET A 1 -9.81 -8.50 6.74
N VAL A 2 -9.86 -7.62 7.74
CA VAL A 2 -11.09 -6.94 8.18
C VAL A 2 -10.82 -5.45 8.08
N ALA A 3 -11.79 -4.68 7.57
CA ALA A 3 -11.68 -3.24 7.50
C ALA A 3 -11.59 -2.64 8.92
N ALA A 4 -10.90 -1.51 9.06
CA ALA A 4 -10.72 -0.85 10.36
C ALA A 4 -12.07 -0.56 11.03
N GLU A 5 -13.08 -0.20 10.25
CA GLU A 5 -14.42 0.17 10.69
C GLU A 5 -15.22 -1.00 11.27
N GLN A 6 -14.84 -2.24 10.92
CA GLN A 6 -15.55 -3.45 11.34
C GLN A 6 -14.84 -4.16 12.52
N CYS A 7 -13.56 -3.86 12.75
CA CYS A 7 -12.72 -4.60 13.70
C CYS A 7 -12.95 -4.21 15.17
N TYR A 8 -13.76 -3.18 15.45
CA TYR A 8 -14.06 -2.73 16.80
C TYR A 8 -15.53 -2.91 17.21
N SER A 9 -16.31 -3.64 16.41
CA SER A 9 -17.67 -4.00 16.82
C SER A 9 -17.63 -4.93 18.04
N ALA A 10 -18.58 -4.75 18.97
CA ALA A 10 -18.66 -5.60 20.18
C ALA A 10 -18.68 -7.11 19.88
N PRO A 11 -19.40 -7.61 18.85
CA PRO A 11 -19.34 -9.02 18.46
C PRO A 11 -17.94 -9.47 18.03
N PHE A 12 -17.22 -8.63 17.28
CA PHE A 12 -15.87 -8.93 16.82
C PHE A 12 -14.88 -8.95 17.99
N VAL A 13 -14.94 -7.96 18.88
CA VAL A 13 -14.07 -7.90 20.07
C VAL A 13 -14.29 -9.15 20.93
N GLY A 14 -15.54 -9.50 21.22
CA GLY A 14 -15.85 -10.70 22.01
C GLY A 14 -15.42 -11.99 21.33
N TRP A 15 -15.52 -12.08 20.00
CA TRP A 15 -14.95 -13.20 19.23
C TRP A 15 -13.43 -13.26 19.37
N ALA A 16 -12.72 -12.14 19.19
CA ALA A 16 -11.26 -12.08 19.27
C ALA A 16 -10.74 -12.42 20.68
N GLN A 17 -11.43 -11.97 21.72
CA GLN A 17 -11.13 -12.33 23.11
C GLN A 17 -11.24 -13.84 23.33
N ARG A 18 -12.36 -14.46 22.93
CA ARG A 18 -12.52 -15.92 23.04
C ARG A 18 -11.42 -16.69 22.30
N MET A 19 -11.07 -16.26 21.10
CA MET A 19 -9.98 -16.88 20.32
C MET A 19 -8.63 -16.75 21.05
N ALA A 20 -8.37 -15.61 21.71
CA ALA A 20 -7.15 -15.42 22.51
C ALA A 20 -7.13 -16.31 23.76
N GLU A 21 -8.24 -16.39 24.50
CA GLU A 21 -8.40 -17.24 25.69
C GLU A 21 -8.23 -18.73 25.36
N GLN A 22 -8.76 -19.16 24.22
CA GLN A 22 -8.62 -20.52 23.70
C GLN A 22 -7.24 -20.80 23.09
N ARG A 23 -6.33 -19.82 23.11
CA ARG A 23 -4.98 -19.88 22.49
C ARG A 23 -5.02 -20.17 20.99
N GLN A 24 -6.09 -19.75 20.32
CA GLN A 24 -6.28 -19.87 18.87
C GLN A 24 -5.96 -18.55 18.13
N LEU A 25 -5.66 -17.47 18.86
CA LEU A 25 -5.20 -16.19 18.31
C LEU A 25 -3.76 -15.90 18.74
N ALA A 26 -2.81 -16.01 17.81
CA ALA A 26 -1.40 -15.74 18.08
C ALA A 26 -1.04 -14.24 18.06
N GLY A 27 -1.70 -13.45 17.21
CA GLY A 27 -1.43 -12.03 17.10
C GLY A 27 -2.38 -11.30 16.15
N ILE A 28 -2.36 -9.98 16.23
CA ILE A 28 -3.16 -9.06 15.41
C ILE A 28 -2.21 -8.14 14.66
N PHE A 29 -2.41 -8.01 13.35
CA PHE A 29 -1.62 -7.14 12.48
C PHE A 29 -2.47 -5.95 12.05
N PHE A 30 -1.96 -4.75 12.33
CA PHE A 30 -2.54 -3.47 11.92
C PHE A 30 -1.71 -2.93 10.77
N ASP A 31 -2.24 -3.06 9.56
CA ASP A 31 -1.60 -2.54 8.35
C ASP A 31 -1.86 -1.04 8.19
N GLU A 32 -0.94 -0.35 7.51
CA GLU A 32 -0.95 1.10 7.34
C GLU A 32 -1.19 1.89 8.65
N CYS A 33 -0.53 1.47 9.73
CA CYS A 33 -0.74 2.02 11.07
C CYS A 33 -0.42 3.52 11.18
N HIS A 34 0.33 4.09 10.22
CA HIS A 34 0.64 5.51 10.17
C HIS A 34 -0.61 6.39 9.92
N VAL A 35 -1.68 5.82 9.35
CA VAL A 35 -2.94 6.52 9.08
C VAL A 35 -3.54 7.12 10.35
N CYS A 36 -3.31 6.50 11.51
CA CYS A 36 -3.69 6.99 12.83
C CYS A 36 -3.25 8.45 13.08
N VAL A 37 -2.00 8.75 12.71
CA VAL A 37 -1.39 10.08 12.94
C VAL A 37 -1.54 11.00 11.74
N THR A 38 -1.61 10.47 10.51
CA THR A 38 -1.62 11.30 9.30
C THR A 38 -3.01 11.72 8.83
N GLN A 39 -4.07 10.94 9.09
CA GLN A 39 -5.43 11.25 8.65
C GLN A 39 -6.32 11.76 9.79
N ARG A 40 -6.95 12.92 9.59
CA ARG A 40 -7.82 13.54 10.61
C ARG A 40 -9.09 12.71 10.87
N ASP A 41 -9.74 12.23 9.82
CA ASP A 41 -11.03 11.53 9.93
C ASP A 41 -10.89 10.14 10.57
N PHE A 42 -9.72 9.51 10.40
CA PHE A 42 -9.42 8.21 10.98
C PHE A 42 -9.32 8.26 12.52
N ARG A 43 -9.12 9.45 13.11
CA ARG A 43 -9.08 9.64 14.57
C ARG A 43 -10.34 9.15 15.27
N HIS A 44 -11.51 9.20 14.63
CA HIS A 44 -12.75 8.70 15.23
C HIS A 44 -12.75 7.16 15.34
N ALA A 45 -12.20 6.45 14.35
CA ALA A 45 -12.01 5.00 14.42
C ALA A 45 -10.92 4.62 15.43
N MET A 46 -9.98 5.54 15.75
CA MET A 46 -8.89 5.29 16.68
C MET A 46 -9.31 5.01 18.10
N ASP A 47 -10.31 5.70 18.63
CA ASP A 47 -10.73 5.41 20.01
C ASP A 47 -11.29 4.00 20.13
N ASN A 48 -11.98 3.53 19.09
CA ASN A 48 -12.49 2.15 19.04
C ASN A 48 -11.37 1.11 18.80
N ILE A 49 -10.37 1.44 17.98
CA ILE A 49 -9.20 0.58 17.76
C ILE A 49 -8.34 0.48 19.03
N LYS A 50 -8.17 1.57 19.79
CA LYS A 50 -7.52 1.55 21.10
C LYS A 50 -8.23 0.59 22.06
N ALA A 51 -9.56 0.63 22.08
CA ALA A 51 -10.35 -0.29 22.90
C ALA A 51 -10.05 -1.75 22.54
N LEU A 52 -10.00 -2.09 21.25
CA LEU A 52 -9.62 -3.43 20.77
C LEU A 52 -8.18 -3.81 21.21
N ILE A 53 -7.20 -2.91 21.01
CA ILE A 53 -5.79 -3.13 21.36
C ILE A 53 -5.63 -3.49 22.84
N HIS A 54 -6.38 -2.83 23.72
CA HIS A 54 -6.36 -3.10 25.15
C HIS A 54 -7.20 -4.33 25.55
N ALA A 55 -8.33 -4.57 24.87
CA ALA A 55 -9.28 -5.62 25.26
C ALA A 55 -8.84 -7.04 24.88
N VAL A 56 -8.04 -7.22 23.83
CA VAL A 56 -7.65 -8.55 23.32
C VAL A 56 -6.24 -8.91 23.78
N PRO A 57 -6.04 -9.96 24.59
CA PRO A 57 -4.73 -10.35 25.13
C PRO A 57 -3.90 -11.18 24.14
N ALA A 58 -3.65 -10.63 22.94
CA ALA A 58 -2.77 -11.21 21.92
C ALA A 58 -1.59 -10.26 21.61
N ALA A 59 -0.55 -10.75 20.92
CA ALA A 59 0.51 -9.88 20.41
C ALA A 59 -0.05 -8.92 19.34
N LYS A 60 0.45 -7.67 19.30
CA LYS A 60 0.04 -6.67 18.30
C LYS A 60 1.23 -6.24 17.47
N TYR A 61 1.06 -6.24 16.15
CA TYR A 61 2.06 -5.83 15.19
C TYR A 61 1.51 -4.67 14.37
N PHE A 62 2.27 -3.59 14.27
CA PHE A 62 1.89 -2.38 13.54
C PHE A 62 2.82 -2.24 12.33
N LEU A 63 2.26 -2.32 11.14
CA LEU A 63 2.99 -2.33 9.87
C LEU A 63 2.79 -1.00 9.15
N THR A 64 3.87 -0.46 8.60
CA THR A 64 3.86 0.76 7.79
C THR A 64 5.15 0.88 7.00
N ALA A 65 5.06 1.36 5.76
CA ALA A 65 6.23 1.69 4.94
C ALA A 65 6.63 3.17 5.06
N THR A 66 5.70 4.05 5.43
CA THR A 66 5.81 5.50 5.20
C THR A 66 5.92 6.33 6.47
N LEU A 67 6.02 5.72 7.66
CA LEU A 67 6.10 6.46 8.92
C LEU A 67 7.47 7.13 9.13
N PRO A 68 7.53 8.48 9.12
CA PRO A 68 8.73 9.23 9.45
C PRO A 68 9.18 8.96 10.91
N PRO A 69 10.49 8.92 11.20
CA PRO A 69 11.00 8.64 12.55
C PRO A 69 10.47 9.59 13.64
N ASP A 70 10.28 10.86 13.30
CA ASP A 70 9.74 11.93 14.16
C ASP A 70 8.26 11.73 14.52
N LEU A 71 7.50 10.97 13.72
CA LEU A 71 6.10 10.64 14.01
C LEU A 71 5.92 9.34 14.80
N VAL A 72 6.99 8.58 15.06
CA VAL A 72 6.92 7.35 15.86
C VAL A 72 6.41 7.61 17.30
N PRO A 73 6.88 8.65 18.02
CA PRO A 73 6.34 8.96 19.35
C PRO A 73 4.85 9.29 19.30
N ALA A 74 4.43 10.13 18.35
CA ALA A 74 3.02 10.48 18.17
C ALA A 74 2.13 9.27 17.90
N LEU A 75 2.63 8.30 17.12
CA LEU A 75 1.91 7.04 16.86
C LEU A 75 1.76 6.22 18.14
N LYS A 76 2.85 6.05 18.91
CA LYS A 76 2.81 5.32 20.18
C LYS A 76 1.83 5.96 21.15
N ASP A 77 1.87 7.28 21.28
CA ASP A 77 0.99 8.05 22.16
C ASP A 77 -0.48 7.89 21.75
N GLN A 78 -0.78 8.05 20.46
CA GLN A 78 -2.14 7.89 19.96
C GLN A 78 -2.68 6.49 20.22
N LEU A 79 -1.90 5.45 19.97
CA LEU A 79 -2.30 4.05 20.16
C LEU A 79 -2.14 3.57 21.61
N ARG A 80 -1.70 4.45 22.52
CA ARG A 80 -1.40 4.14 23.93
C ARG A 80 -0.48 2.94 24.09
N LEU A 81 0.51 2.83 23.19
CA LEU A 81 1.51 1.77 23.25
C LEU A 81 2.51 2.05 24.38
N PRO A 82 3.06 1.01 25.02
CA PRO A 82 4.09 1.18 26.03
C PRO A 82 5.29 1.98 25.46
N PRO A 83 5.78 2.99 26.19
CA PRO A 83 6.95 3.78 25.76
C PRO A 83 8.17 2.88 25.59
N ASP A 84 8.37 1.97 26.55
CA ASP A 84 9.40 0.94 26.60
C ASP A 84 8.83 -0.43 26.18
N GLY A 85 9.58 -1.21 25.40
CA GLY A 85 9.18 -2.57 25.00
C GLY A 85 8.40 -2.68 23.68
N THR A 86 7.96 -1.57 23.09
CA THR A 86 7.50 -1.59 21.69
C THR A 86 8.72 -1.67 20.76
N GLY A 87 9.12 -2.88 20.39
CA GLY A 87 10.21 -3.12 19.45
C GLY A 87 9.94 -2.46 18.10
N LEU A 88 10.89 -1.66 17.62
CA LEU A 88 10.83 -1.02 16.31
C LEU A 88 11.80 -1.72 15.36
N LEU A 89 11.27 -2.36 14.32
CA LEU A 89 12.07 -2.88 13.22
C LEU A 89 11.92 -1.93 12.03
N ARG A 90 13.04 -1.38 11.56
CA ARG A 90 13.08 -0.50 10.39
C ARG A 90 14.05 -1.08 9.37
N ALA A 91 13.50 -1.53 8.24
CA ALA A 91 14.31 -1.91 7.10
C ALA A 91 14.72 -0.65 6.31
N PRO A 92 15.92 -0.64 5.70
CA PRO A 92 16.29 0.42 4.75
C PRO A 92 15.35 0.39 3.55
N THR A 93 14.98 1.58 3.06
CA THR A 93 14.17 1.73 1.84
C THR A 93 14.99 1.61 0.56
N ASN A 94 16.33 1.63 0.68
CA ASN A 94 17.22 1.55 -0.47
C ASN A 94 17.11 0.19 -1.17
N ARG A 95 17.02 0.23 -2.50
CA ARG A 95 16.99 -0.95 -3.37
C ARG A 95 18.10 -0.78 -4.41
N SER A 96 19.18 -1.53 -4.25
CA SER A 96 20.37 -1.44 -5.12
C SER A 96 20.09 -1.82 -6.57
N ASN A 97 18.98 -2.52 -6.83
CA ASN A 97 18.53 -2.90 -8.15
C ASN A 97 17.58 -1.87 -8.81
N ILE A 98 17.44 -0.65 -8.25
CA ILE A 98 16.65 0.43 -8.82
C ILE A 98 17.55 1.60 -9.22
N CYS A 99 17.44 2.02 -10.49
CA CYS A 99 18.03 3.26 -10.99
C CYS A 99 16.97 4.36 -11.05
N TYR A 100 17.34 5.59 -10.72
CA TYR A 100 16.47 6.76 -10.81
C TYR A 100 16.98 7.71 -11.88
N ALA A 101 16.10 8.13 -12.79
CA ALA A 101 16.35 9.18 -13.76
C ALA A 101 15.23 10.22 -13.66
N VAL A 102 15.59 11.51 -13.68
CA VAL A 102 14.64 12.62 -13.72
C VAL A 102 14.93 13.42 -14.97
N LYS A 103 13.93 13.56 -15.84
CA LYS A 103 14.00 14.40 -17.03
C LYS A 103 13.02 15.55 -16.86
N GLU A 104 13.52 16.77 -17.00
CA GLU A 104 12.67 17.95 -16.97
C GLU A 104 11.99 18.12 -18.32
N VAL A 105 10.69 18.40 -18.30
CA VAL A 105 9.83 18.49 -19.47
C VAL A 105 9.09 19.84 -19.31
N TYR A 106 9.49 20.87 -20.06
CA TYR A 106 8.96 22.25 -20.01
C TYR A 106 7.80 22.56 -20.98
N GLY A 107 6.67 23.07 -20.47
CA GLY A 107 5.63 23.69 -21.31
C GLY A 107 4.88 22.72 -22.24
N HIS A 108 4.81 21.44 -21.86
CA HIS A 108 4.41 20.39 -22.77
C HIS A 108 2.96 19.96 -22.63
N THR A 109 2.36 19.66 -23.78
CA THR A 109 1.07 18.95 -23.85
C THR A 109 1.26 17.49 -23.44
N PHE A 110 0.19 16.84 -22.99
CA PHE A 110 0.20 15.42 -22.67
C PHE A 110 0.76 14.53 -23.81
N ALA A 111 0.59 14.94 -25.07
CA ALA A 111 1.13 14.20 -26.22
C ALA A 111 2.66 14.16 -26.24
N MET A 112 3.34 15.23 -25.82
CA MET A 112 4.80 15.25 -25.77
C MET A 112 5.33 14.37 -24.62
N LEU A 113 4.61 14.30 -23.49
CA LEU A 113 4.94 13.35 -22.42
C LEU A 113 4.85 11.90 -22.89
N LEU A 114 3.85 11.58 -23.73
CA LEU A 114 3.73 10.25 -24.32
C LEU A 114 4.87 9.92 -25.29
N ASN A 115 5.33 10.89 -26.09
CA ASN A 115 6.49 10.70 -26.97
C ASN A 115 7.77 10.45 -26.17
N GLU A 116 7.96 11.16 -25.05
CA GLU A 116 9.09 10.94 -24.16
C GLU A 116 9.04 9.56 -23.50
N ALA A 117 7.86 9.13 -23.05
CA ALA A 117 7.67 7.79 -22.53
C ALA A 117 7.90 6.71 -23.62
N ASP A 118 7.51 6.96 -24.87
CA ASP A 118 7.77 6.04 -26.00
C ASP A 118 9.26 5.88 -26.28
N ALA A 119 10.03 6.98 -26.24
CA ALA A 119 11.48 6.94 -26.37
C ALA A 119 12.14 6.11 -25.25
N LEU A 120 11.66 6.25 -24.01
CA LEU A 120 12.14 5.45 -22.87
C LEU A 120 11.77 3.96 -23.01
N LEU A 121 10.57 3.65 -23.50
CA LEU A 121 10.16 2.26 -23.76
C LEU A 121 10.97 1.64 -24.89
N ALA A 122 11.38 2.42 -25.90
CA ALA A 122 12.26 1.94 -26.97
C ALA A 122 13.69 1.68 -26.47
N GLU A 123 14.22 2.50 -25.56
CA GLU A 123 15.52 2.27 -24.90
C GLU A 123 15.49 1.03 -23.99
N HIS A 124 14.33 0.75 -23.39
CA HIS A 124 14.08 -0.39 -22.51
C HIS A 124 13.10 -1.38 -23.15
N ALA A 125 13.44 -1.90 -24.32
CA ALA A 125 12.57 -2.74 -25.15
C ALA A 125 12.16 -4.10 -24.54
N THR A 126 12.74 -4.48 -23.41
CA THR A 126 12.47 -5.73 -22.69
C THR A 126 12.08 -5.46 -21.26
N GLY A 127 11.17 -6.26 -20.71
CA GLY A 127 10.70 -6.08 -19.34
C GLY A 127 9.28 -5.54 -19.28
N ALA A 128 8.55 -5.94 -18.25
CA ALA A 128 7.27 -5.35 -17.92
C ALA A 128 7.41 -3.87 -17.50
N ALA A 129 6.83 -2.97 -18.31
CA ALA A 129 6.77 -1.54 -18.01
C ALA A 129 5.41 -1.14 -17.40
N MET A 130 5.43 -0.09 -16.56
CA MET A 130 4.24 0.54 -15.99
C MET A 130 4.35 2.06 -16.15
N VAL A 131 3.32 2.67 -16.74
CA VAL A 131 3.19 4.11 -16.86
C VAL A 131 2.14 4.59 -15.86
N VAL A 132 2.56 5.46 -14.93
CA VAL A 132 1.69 6.04 -13.90
C VAL A 132 1.30 7.44 -14.33
N CYS A 133 -0.01 7.71 -14.40
CA CYS A 133 -0.57 9.01 -14.77
C CYS A 133 -1.23 9.69 -13.56
N LEU A 134 -1.39 11.01 -13.61
CA LEU A 134 -1.98 11.79 -12.52
C LEU A 134 -3.51 11.67 -12.47
N SER A 135 -4.16 11.43 -13.61
CA SER A 135 -5.61 11.29 -13.73
C SER A 135 -6.03 10.03 -14.47
N LYS A 136 -7.29 9.63 -14.28
CA LYS A 136 -7.89 8.47 -14.97
C LYS A 136 -8.02 8.74 -16.46
N GLU A 137 -8.37 9.97 -16.83
CA GLU A 137 -8.51 10.43 -18.20
C GLU A 137 -7.16 10.34 -18.95
N GLU A 138 -6.08 10.79 -18.31
CA GLU A 138 -4.72 10.65 -18.85
C GLU A 138 -4.31 9.18 -18.97
N ALA A 139 -4.56 8.35 -17.95
CA ALA A 139 -4.27 6.93 -18.00
C ALA A 139 -5.00 6.23 -19.18
N GLN A 140 -6.25 6.61 -19.44
CA GLN A 140 -7.01 6.11 -20.60
C GLN A 140 -6.45 6.61 -21.94
N ARG A 141 -6.00 7.87 -22.01
CA ARG A 141 -5.35 8.43 -23.21
C ARG A 141 -4.02 7.74 -23.48
N ALA A 142 -3.18 7.56 -22.45
CA ALA A 142 -1.93 6.82 -22.52
C ALA A 142 -2.16 5.36 -22.96
N GLY A 143 -3.13 4.68 -22.35
CA GLY A 143 -3.45 3.29 -22.71
C GLY A 143 -3.91 3.13 -24.15
N ARG A 144 -4.68 4.08 -24.69
CA ARG A 144 -5.04 4.11 -26.11
C ARG A 144 -3.83 4.37 -27.00
N TYR A 145 -2.96 5.29 -26.60
CA TYR A 145 -1.75 5.62 -27.36
C TYR A 145 -0.78 4.43 -27.45
N PHE A 146 -0.48 3.78 -26.32
CA PHE A 146 0.43 2.62 -26.27
C PHE A 146 -0.23 1.28 -26.62
N GLY A 147 -1.55 1.26 -26.83
CA GLY A 147 -2.30 0.00 -27.04
C GLY A 147 -2.28 -0.95 -25.83
N CYS A 148 -2.07 -0.43 -24.61
CA CYS A 148 -1.90 -1.23 -23.40
C CYS A 148 -3.16 -1.26 -22.50
N LYS A 149 -3.18 -2.16 -21.53
CA LYS A 149 -4.28 -2.24 -20.54
C LYS A 149 -4.11 -1.14 -19.50
N VAL A 150 -5.23 -0.53 -19.11
CA VAL A 150 -5.27 0.55 -18.10
C VAL A 150 -5.88 0.00 -16.82
N VAL A 151 -5.28 0.35 -15.68
CA VAL A 151 -5.78 0.01 -14.34
C VAL A 151 -6.17 1.28 -13.58
N THR A 152 -7.43 1.39 -13.15
CA THR A 152 -7.94 2.49 -12.32
C THR A 152 -8.70 1.98 -11.08
N SER A 153 -9.11 2.88 -10.19
CA SER A 153 -9.91 2.55 -9.00
C SER A 153 -11.33 2.07 -9.33
N ASP A 154 -11.92 2.54 -10.43
CA ASP A 154 -13.35 2.36 -10.73
C ASP A 154 -13.62 1.13 -11.60
N MET A 155 -12.57 0.37 -11.90
CA MET A 155 -12.73 -0.87 -12.64
C MET A 155 -13.48 -1.90 -11.82
N ASP A 156 -14.28 -2.70 -12.51
CA ASP A 156 -14.80 -3.94 -11.96
C ASP A 156 -13.67 -4.76 -11.29
N PRO A 157 -13.84 -5.18 -10.01
CA PRO A 157 -12.78 -5.84 -9.25
C PRO A 157 -12.23 -7.10 -9.93
N GLU A 158 -13.10 -7.89 -10.57
CA GLU A 158 -12.71 -9.13 -11.22
C GLU A 158 -11.92 -8.85 -12.50
N ARG A 159 -12.37 -7.89 -13.31
CA ARG A 159 -11.63 -7.42 -14.48
C ARG A 159 -10.27 -6.83 -14.11
N LYS A 160 -10.20 -6.06 -13.01
CA LYS A 160 -8.96 -5.49 -12.48
C LYS A 160 -8.00 -6.61 -12.05
N ARG A 161 -8.50 -7.58 -11.29
CA ARG A 161 -7.73 -8.76 -10.87
C ARG A 161 -7.17 -9.52 -12.07
N GLN A 162 -8.01 -9.80 -13.07
CA GLN A 162 -7.57 -10.53 -14.27
C GLN A 162 -6.49 -9.77 -15.04
N THR A 163 -6.63 -8.44 -15.16
CA THR A 163 -5.63 -7.58 -15.82
C THR A 163 -4.28 -7.67 -15.09
N LEU A 164 -4.27 -7.61 -13.76
CA LEU A 164 -3.07 -7.70 -12.95
C LEU A 164 -2.42 -9.10 -13.02
N VAL A 165 -3.22 -10.17 -12.97
CA VAL A 165 -2.71 -11.54 -13.09
C VAL A 165 -2.05 -11.76 -14.44
N ASN A 166 -2.64 -11.28 -15.53
CA ASN A 166 -2.06 -11.38 -16.86
C ASN A 166 -0.72 -10.63 -16.94
N TRP A 167 -0.65 -9.41 -16.40
CA TRP A 167 0.57 -8.61 -16.39
C TRP A 167 1.70 -9.26 -15.56
N LEU A 168 1.37 -9.81 -14.38
CA LEU A 168 2.32 -10.56 -13.54
C LEU A 168 2.79 -11.87 -14.19
N GLY A 169 1.97 -12.47 -15.05
CA GLY A 169 2.35 -13.63 -15.86
C GLY A 169 3.43 -13.28 -16.89
N CYS A 170 3.28 -12.14 -17.57
CA CYS A 170 4.26 -11.65 -18.54
C CYS A 170 5.62 -11.35 -17.90
N SER A 171 5.65 -10.71 -16.73
CA SER A 171 6.92 -10.35 -16.06
C SER A 171 7.74 -11.56 -15.56
N ARG A 172 7.08 -12.71 -15.30
CA ARG A 172 7.76 -13.96 -14.91
C ARG A 172 8.42 -14.68 -16.08
N GLN A 173 7.89 -14.53 -17.29
CA GLN A 173 8.47 -15.19 -18.47
C GLN A 173 9.80 -14.55 -18.87
N GLU A 174 9.98 -13.25 -18.64
CA GLU A 174 11.21 -12.52 -18.95
C GLU A 174 12.36 -12.81 -17.98
N THR A 175 12.05 -13.14 -16.72
CA THR A 175 13.05 -13.50 -15.70
C THR A 175 13.54 -14.95 -15.79
N ALA A 176 12.84 -15.81 -16.53
CA ALA A 176 13.27 -17.20 -16.75
C ALA A 176 14.28 -17.35 -17.91
N THR A 177 14.51 -16.28 -18.67
CA THR A 177 15.41 -16.24 -19.84
C THR A 177 16.68 -15.41 -19.63
N ALA A 178 16.97 -15.00 -18.39
CA ALA A 178 18.19 -14.29 -18.01
C ALA A 178 19.15 -15.18 -17.21
#